data_AF-A0A9W8PUH6-F1
#
_entry.id   AF-A0A9W8PUH6-F1
#
_cell.length_a   1.000
_cell.length_b   1.000
_cell.length_c   1.000
_cell.angle_alpha   90.00
_cell.angle_beta   90.00
_cell.angle_gamma   90.00
#
_symmetry.space_group_name_H-M   'P 1'
#
loop_
_entity.id
_entity.type
_entity.pdbx_description
1 polymer ?
#
loop_
_entity_poly.entity_id
_entity_poly.type
_entity_poly.pdbx_seq_one_letter_code
_entity_poly.pdbx_strand_id
1 'polypeptide(L)'
;MSNYEPPTQPSLPWRIASAAVMGTVGGLSRGFMNGFNDLQVIGLDGLLGVLDRRKREGRERGLLTVCNHVAVLDDPLIWGILPLRYFFDAVNMRWGLGAHDICFKNK
;
A
#
# COMPACT_ATOMS: atom_id res chain seq x y z
N MET A 1 -19.89 -5.86 -26.52
CA MET A 1 -18.53 -5.94 -25.92
C MET A 1 -18.15 -4.53 -25.53
N SER A 2 -17.96 -4.22 -24.25
CA SER A 2 -17.55 -2.87 -23.82
C SER A 2 -16.11 -2.61 -24.31
N ASN A 3 -15.89 -1.49 -24.99
CA ASN A 3 -14.54 -1.04 -25.34
C ASN A 3 -13.76 -0.78 -24.06
N TYR A 4 -12.90 -1.72 -23.68
CA TYR A 4 -11.97 -1.56 -22.56
C TYR A 4 -10.73 -0.85 -23.09
N GLU A 5 -10.64 0.46 -22.87
CA GLU A 5 -9.37 1.16 -23.00
C GLU A 5 -8.54 0.87 -21.75
N PRO A 6 -7.32 0.30 -21.89
CA PRO A 6 -6.44 0.13 -20.76
C PRO A 6 -6.07 1.52 -20.21
N PRO A 7 -5.99 1.70 -18.88
CA PRO A 7 -5.66 2.98 -18.28
C PRO A 7 -4.32 3.48 -18.84
N THR A 8 -4.28 4.76 -19.20
CA THR A 8 -3.09 5.45 -19.72
C THR A 8 -1.93 5.28 -18.75
N GLN A 9 -0.77 4.83 -19.26
CA GLN A 9 0.43 4.71 -18.43
C GLN A 9 0.88 6.12 -18.01
N PRO A 10 1.04 6.39 -16.70
CA PRO A 10 1.46 7.70 -16.24
C PRO A 10 2.89 8.03 -16.71
N SER A 11 3.17 9.32 -16.85
CA SER A 11 4.48 9.81 -17.29
C SER A 11 5.62 9.36 -16.36
N LEU A 12 6.85 9.30 -16.90
CA LEU A 12 8.02 8.90 -16.11
C LEU A 12 8.23 9.78 -14.85
N PRO A 13 8.13 11.12 -14.91
CA PRO A 13 8.23 11.95 -13.71
C PRO A 13 7.18 11.60 -12.64
N TRP A 14 5.94 11.33 -13.07
CA TRP A 14 4.86 10.93 -12.15
C TRP A 14 5.17 9.62 -11.45
N ARG A 15 5.70 8.63 -12.19
CA ARG A 15 6.07 7.32 -11.64
C ARG A 15 7.21 7.44 -10.63
N ILE A 16 8.22 8.27 -10.92
CA ILE A 16 9.34 8.53 -10.00
C ILE A 16 8.83 9.22 -8.73
N ALA A 17 8.04 10.28 -8.87
CA ALA A 17 7.46 11.00 -7.74
C ALA A 17 6.58 10.07 -6.89
N SER A 18 5.75 9.24 -7.54
CA SER A 18 4.93 8.23 -6.86
C SER A 18 5.79 7.25 -6.08
N ALA A 19 6.83 6.67 -6.69
CA ALA A 19 7.72 5.75 -6.01
C ALA A 19 8.46 6.39 -4.82
N ALA A 20 8.85 7.66 -4.93
CA ALA A 20 9.49 8.41 -3.86
C ALA A 20 8.53 8.63 -2.67
N VAL A 21 7.28 9.04 -2.93
CA VAL A 21 6.26 9.21 -1.90
C VAL A 21 5.94 7.88 -1.21
N MET A 22 5.71 6.82 -1.99
CA MET A 22 5.40 5.49 -1.46
C MET A 22 6.55 4.92 -0.64
N GLY A 23 7.79 5.06 -1.14
CA GLY A 23 9.00 4.65 -0.44
C GLY A 23 9.22 5.39 0.88
N THR A 24 9.05 6.71 0.87
CA THR A 24 9.23 7.56 2.05
C THR A 24 8.18 7.25 3.12
N VAL A 25 6.90 7.22 2.75
CA VAL A 25 5.82 6.96 3.72
C VAL A 25 5.88 5.54 4.25
N GLY A 26 6.15 4.55 3.40
CA GLY A 26 6.37 3.17 3.84
C GLY A 26 7.57 3.06 4.79
N GLY A 27 8.68 3.72 4.47
CA GLY A 27 9.87 3.77 5.32
C GLY A 27 9.60 4.40 6.69
N LEU A 28 8.93 5.55 6.73
CA LEU A 28 8.52 6.21 7.98
C LEU A 28 7.56 5.34 8.79
N SER A 29 6.59 4.72 8.12
CA SER A 29 5.63 3.81 8.76
C SER A 29 6.32 2.61 9.38
N ARG A 30 7.25 1.99 8.67
CA ARG A 30 8.08 0.90 9.21
C ARG A 30 8.92 1.37 10.40
N GLY A 31 9.58 2.52 10.27
CA GLY A 31 10.38 3.10 11.35
C GLY A 31 9.55 3.37 12.60
N PHE A 32 8.35 3.92 12.44
CA PHE A 32 7.41 4.14 13.55
C PHE A 32 6.97 2.82 14.19
N MET A 33 6.47 1.88 13.39
CA MET A 33 5.92 0.61 13.88
C MET A 33 6.97 -0.30 14.53
N ASN A 34 8.20 -0.33 14.02
CA ASN A 34 9.24 -1.21 14.54
C ASN A 34 10.17 -0.52 15.55
N GLY A 35 10.21 0.82 15.56
CA GLY A 35 11.12 1.60 16.42
C GLY A 35 10.46 2.18 17.66
N PHE A 36 9.16 2.48 17.59
CA PHE A 36 8.43 3.19 18.67
C PHE A 36 7.25 2.37 19.23
N ASN A 37 7.08 1.12 18.80
CA ASN A 37 5.98 0.26 19.24
C ASN A 37 6.48 -1.17 19.47
N ASP A 38 5.81 -1.90 20.36
CA ASP A 38 5.96 -3.34 20.53
C ASP A 38 5.09 -4.07 19.50
N LEU A 39 5.67 -4.33 18.33
CA LEU A 39 4.97 -4.93 17.19
C LEU A 39 5.03 -6.47 17.25
N GLN A 40 3.86 -7.12 17.29
CA GLN A 40 3.73 -8.55 17.06
C GLN A 40 3.05 -8.81 15.71
N VAL A 41 3.68 -9.63 14.86
CA VAL A 41 3.12 -10.02 13.55
C VAL A 41 3.09 -11.53 13.46
N ILE A 42 1.94 -12.09 13.13
CA ILE A 42 1.74 -13.54 12.97
C ILE A 42 1.41 -13.83 11.51
N GLY A 43 2.07 -14.82 10.92
CA GLY A 43 1.78 -15.27 9.55
C GLY A 43 2.28 -14.34 8.44
N LEU A 44 3.25 -13.47 8.73
CA LEU A 44 3.81 -12.53 7.74
C LEU A 44 4.32 -13.24 6.47
N ASP A 45 4.98 -14.38 6.62
CA ASP A 45 5.53 -15.15 5.49
C ASP A 45 4.46 -15.57 4.48
N GLY A 46 3.26 -15.88 4.95
CA GLY A 46 2.12 -16.19 4.08
C GLY A 46 1.72 -15.00 3.22
N LEU A 47 1.65 -13.80 3.82
CA LEU A 47 1.39 -12.56 3.10
C LEU A 47 2.50 -12.26 2.09
N LEU A 48 3.77 -12.34 2.49
CA LEU A 48 4.91 -12.08 1.61
C LEU A 48 4.95 -13.06 0.42
N GLY A 49 4.68 -14.34 0.67
CA GLY A 49 4.61 -15.36 -0.38
C GLY A 49 3.51 -15.07 -1.40
N VAL A 50 2.35 -14.58 -0.96
CA VAL A 50 1.27 -14.14 -1.88
C VAL A 50 1.69 -12.91 -2.68
N LEU A 51 2.29 -11.90 -2.05
CA LEU A 51 2.76 -10.68 -2.73
C LEU A 51 3.82 -11.00 -3.79
N ASP A 52 4.80 -11.83 -3.44
CA ASP A 52 5.90 -12.21 -4.35
C ASP A 52 5.38 -13.04 -5.53
N ARG A 53 4.46 -13.99 -5.28
CA ARG A 53 3.81 -14.76 -6.34
C ARG A 53 3.08 -13.86 -7.33
N ARG A 54 2.28 -12.91 -6.84
CA ARG A 54 1.53 -11.94 -7.66
C ARG A 54 2.44 -11.08 -8.54
N LYS A 55 3.63 -10.74 -8.04
CA LYS A 55 4.62 -9.96 -8.79
C LYS A 55 5.26 -10.77 -9.92
N ARG A 56 5.55 -12.05 -9.69
CA ARG A 56 6.19 -12.93 -10.69
C ARG A 56 5.22 -13.44 -11.75
N GLU A 57 4.04 -13.90 -11.33
CA GLU A 57 3.10 -14.63 -12.19
C GLU A 57 2.01 -13.72 -12.78
N GLY A 58 1.94 -12.47 -12.32
CA GLY A 58 0.90 -11.52 -12.72
C GLY A 58 -0.27 -11.45 -11.75
N ARG A 59 -1.10 -10.42 -11.92
CA ARG A 59 -2.20 -10.06 -11.00
C ARG A 59 -3.54 -10.56 -11.52
N GLU A 60 -3.63 -11.85 -11.84
CA GLU A 60 -4.85 -12.46 -12.41
C GLU A 60 -6.04 -12.47 -11.45
N ARG A 61 -5.76 -12.49 -10.13
CA ARG A 61 -6.78 -12.44 -9.06
C ARG A 61 -6.53 -11.23 -8.17
N GLY A 62 -7.57 -10.70 -7.52
CA GLY A 62 -7.40 -9.69 -6.47
C GLY A 62 -6.78 -10.28 -5.20
N LEU A 63 -6.10 -9.46 -4.39
CA LEU A 63 -5.76 -9.79 -3.01
C LEU A 63 -6.58 -8.87 -2.12
N LEU A 64 -7.44 -9.45 -1.30
CA LEU A 64 -8.24 -8.72 -0.33
C LEU A 64 -7.67 -8.96 1.06
N THR A 65 -7.26 -7.89 1.73
CA THR A 65 -6.89 -7.88 3.15
C THR A 65 -8.01 -7.19 3.91
N VAL A 66 -8.45 -7.81 5.01
CA VAL A 66 -9.50 -7.25 5.87
C VAL A 66 -8.89 -6.99 7.24
N CYS A 67 -9.09 -5.79 7.77
CA CYS A 67 -8.61 -5.39 9.08
C CYS A 67 -9.64 -4.49 9.76
N ASN A 68 -9.51 -4.35 11.07
CA ASN A 68 -10.21 -3.30 11.81
C ASN A 68 -9.52 -1.96 11.51
N HIS A 69 -10.29 -0.87 11.54
CA HIS A 69 -9.81 0.48 11.28
C HIS A 69 -10.25 1.39 12.41
N VAL A 70 -9.28 2.01 13.10
CA VAL A 70 -9.51 2.89 14.25
C VAL A 70 -9.16 4.33 13.89
N ALA A 71 -8.09 4.53 13.12
CA ALA A 71 -7.64 5.85 12.72
C ALA A 71 -7.18 5.87 11.26
N VAL A 72 -7.31 7.03 10.63
CA VAL A 72 -6.84 7.28 9.25
C VAL A 72 -5.36 6.93 9.04
N LEU A 73 -4.57 7.06 10.10
CA LEU A 73 -3.13 6.75 10.07
C LEU A 73 -2.86 5.24 9.93
N ASP A 74 -3.84 4.38 10.20
CA ASP A 74 -3.73 2.92 10.03
C ASP A 74 -3.41 2.55 8.58
N ASP A 75 -3.89 3.33 7.61
CA ASP A 75 -3.71 3.08 6.17
C ASP A 75 -2.24 2.94 5.76
N PRO A 76 -1.35 3.93 6.02
CA PRO A 76 0.08 3.75 5.75
C PRO A 76 0.77 2.89 6.84
N LEU A 77 0.36 2.99 8.11
CA LEU A 77 1.06 2.33 9.22
C LEU A 77 0.95 0.81 9.19
N ILE A 78 -0.19 0.25 8.79
CA ILE A 78 -0.38 -1.20 8.72
C ILE A 78 0.64 -1.87 7.79
N TRP A 79 1.10 -1.16 6.75
CA TRP A 79 2.13 -1.64 5.84
C TRP A 79 3.55 -1.54 6.40
N GLY A 80 3.74 -0.91 7.56
CA GLY A 80 5.04 -0.84 8.27
C GLY A 80 5.60 -2.20 8.67
N ILE A 81 4.77 -3.26 8.67
CA ILE A 81 5.21 -4.65 8.86
C ILE A 81 6.05 -5.17 7.68
N LEU A 82 5.88 -4.60 6.48
CA LEU A 82 6.52 -5.10 5.26
C LEU A 82 8.02 -4.74 5.22
N PRO A 83 8.85 -5.59 4.59
CA PRO A 83 10.23 -5.24 4.25
C PRO A 83 10.33 -4.05 3.28
N LEU A 84 11.43 -3.28 3.37
CA LEU A 84 11.64 -2.06 2.56
C LEU A 84 11.49 -2.27 1.04
N ARG A 85 11.78 -3.48 0.54
CA ARG A 85 11.68 -3.83 -0.90
C ARG A 85 10.27 -3.66 -1.48
N TYR A 86 9.23 -3.67 -0.65
CA TYR A 86 7.85 -3.50 -1.10
C TYR A 86 7.46 -2.01 -1.26
N PHE A 87 8.17 -1.09 -0.62
CA PHE A 87 7.71 0.31 -0.53
C PHE A 87 7.91 1.13 -1.81
N PHE A 88 8.86 0.75 -2.65
CA PHE A 88 9.09 1.40 -3.95
C PHE A 88 8.24 0.80 -5.09
N ASP A 89 7.46 -0.23 -4.80
CA ASP A 89 6.53 -0.83 -5.75
C ASP A 89 5.17 -0.13 -5.65
N ALA A 90 5.08 1.06 -6.25
CA ALA A 90 3.85 1.87 -6.27
C ALA A 90 2.66 1.17 -6.96
N VAL A 91 2.88 0.05 -7.65
CA VAL A 91 1.82 -0.75 -8.29
C VAL A 91 1.21 -1.75 -7.32
N ASN A 92 1.98 -2.24 -6.34
CA ASN A 92 1.55 -3.21 -5.34
C ASN A 92 1.14 -2.58 -4.01
N MET A 93 1.48 -1.31 -3.77
CA MET A 93 1.06 -0.58 -2.58
C MET A 93 -0.03 0.45 -2.88
N ARG A 94 -0.97 0.59 -1.96
CA ARG A 94 -1.97 1.66 -1.97
C ARG A 94 -2.43 1.94 -0.54
N TRP A 95 -2.50 3.21 -0.18
CA TRP A 95 -3.02 3.70 1.09
C TRP A 95 -3.58 5.11 0.84
N GLY A 96 -4.53 5.54 1.65
CA GLY A 96 -5.11 6.88 1.60
C GLY A 96 -5.04 7.54 2.98
N LEU A 97 -5.12 8.87 3.02
CA LEU A 97 -5.35 9.60 4.27
C LEU A 97 -6.75 10.22 4.31
N GLY A 98 -7.66 9.66 3.51
CA GLY A 98 -8.99 10.20 3.31
C GLY A 98 -9.95 9.68 4.36
N ALA A 99 -10.33 10.52 5.31
CA ALA A 99 -11.46 10.25 6.20
C ALA A 99 -12.75 10.79 5.59
N HIS A 100 -13.89 10.15 5.86
CA HIS A 100 -15.19 10.58 5.34
C HIS A 100 -15.51 12.05 5.69
N ASP A 101 -15.25 12.44 6.94
CA ASP A 101 -15.44 13.79 7.50
C ASP A 101 -14.47 14.83 6.92
N ILE A 102 -13.38 14.40 6.29
CA ILE A 102 -12.39 15.28 5.63
C ILE A 102 -12.69 15.39 4.13
N CYS A 103 -12.95 14.27 3.46
CA CYS A 103 -13.09 14.19 2.01
C CYS A 103 -14.49 14.52 1.50
N PHE A 104 -15.53 14.24 2.29
CA PHE A 104 -16.94 14.44 1.90
C PHE A 104 -17.61 15.41 2.85
N LYS A 105 -17.07 16.63 2.92
CA LYS A 105 -17.78 17.75 3.51
C LYS A 105 -18.86 18.18 2.53
N ASN A 106 -20.11 17.76 2.77
CA ASN A 106 -21.25 18.41 2.12
C ASN A 106 -21.24 19.88 2.55
N LYS A 107 -21.02 20.76 1.58
CA LYS A 107 -21.59 22.10 1.63
C LYS A 107 -22.89 22.06 0.85
#